data_AF-A0A3M2ILT2-F1
#
_entry.id   AF-A0A3M2ILT2-F1
#
_cell.length_a   1.000
_cell.length_b   1.000
_cell.length_c   1.000
_cell.angle_alpha   90.00
_cell.angle_beta   90.00
_cell.angle_gamma   90.00
#
_symmetry.space_group_name_H-M   'P 1'
#
loop_
_entity.id
_entity.type
_entity.pdbx_description
1 polymer ?
#
loop_
_entity_poly.entity_id
_entity_poly.type
_entity_poly.pdbx_seq_one_letter_code
_entity_poly.pdbx_strand_id
1 'polypeptide(L)'
;MRYHWILWITLGGWSLSLWGQSRPDNPHGPIRWDCMSCHTTSSWWEMNPRMEFRHQETGYPLLGEHQFTDCISCHRDLVFSRVGTTCADCHTDVHRGELGLDCQGCHTADNWQNRQDVFQLHASRNFPLTGVHALTNCEACHTNDQRREFTRLATDCNGCHLADFQRTANPRHPEARFSTACESCHQRTALTWGNTRYVHPAVFELRGAHVQVDCNSCHAGGYFNTPSDCYSCHAGDYRQTVDPAHEAGGFPRDCAMCHNEVQWAGAFFDHNQTGFPLTGQHQWVRCTDCHTNNRFAGTPTDCYSCHQDNYAGTTAPPHVPLGYPTACEICHNTTAWEDAQFFDHNQTNFPLVGQHLFARCLSCHENNRFAGTPTDCYSCHREDYENTTDPDHQALGFPTTCELCHTPDGWRNGDAPGGLRRGNTPVGLPPEGIPRLLDRVR
;
A
#
# COMPACT_ATOMS: atom_id res chain seq x y z
N MET A 1 64.39 -72.25 37.33
CA MET A 1 65.61 -72.96 37.79
C MET A 1 66.13 -72.22 39.01
N ARG A 2 65.95 -72.79 40.19
CA ARG A 2 67.00 -73.38 41.07
C ARG A 2 67.97 -72.35 41.68
N TYR A 3 67.86 -72.23 43.01
CA TYR A 3 68.85 -71.68 43.94
C TYR A 3 70.24 -72.28 43.73
N HIS A 4 71.30 -71.52 44.01
CA HIS A 4 72.49 -71.99 44.73
C HIS A 4 73.19 -70.85 45.49
N TRP A 5 73.60 -71.18 46.71
CA TRP A 5 74.32 -70.37 47.69
C TRP A 5 75.82 -70.54 47.48
N ILE A 6 76.64 -69.50 47.73
CA ILE A 6 78.04 -69.69 48.14
C ILE A 6 78.36 -68.71 49.28
N LEU A 7 78.71 -69.33 50.41
CA LEU A 7 79.36 -68.77 51.59
C LEU A 7 80.85 -68.51 51.27
N TRP A 8 81.40 -67.37 51.70
CA TRP A 8 82.80 -67.28 52.11
C TRP A 8 82.92 -66.46 53.40
N ILE A 9 83.46 -67.13 54.41
CA ILE A 9 83.85 -66.58 55.71
C ILE A 9 85.27 -66.04 55.57
N THR A 10 85.51 -64.79 55.97
CA THR A 10 86.79 -64.39 56.55
C THR A 10 86.57 -63.43 57.72
N LEU A 11 87.10 -63.86 58.85
CA LEU A 11 87.18 -63.26 60.17
C LEU A 11 87.82 -61.86 60.18
N GLY A 12 87.31 -60.97 61.03
CA GLY A 12 88.12 -59.86 61.57
C GLY A 12 87.34 -58.62 61.99
N GLY A 13 87.12 -58.46 63.30
CA GLY A 13 86.86 -57.16 63.92
C GLY A 13 85.40 -56.85 64.25
N TRP A 14 84.99 -57.20 65.47
CA TRP A 14 83.74 -56.73 66.06
C TRP A 14 83.91 -55.28 66.54
N SER A 15 83.25 -54.34 65.88
CA SER A 15 82.77 -53.11 66.52
C SER A 15 81.25 -53.22 66.66
N LEU A 16 80.80 -53.48 67.89
CA LEU A 16 79.41 -53.37 68.29
C LEU A 16 79.02 -51.89 68.29
N SER A 17 78.44 -51.41 67.18
CA SER A 17 77.65 -50.19 67.16
C SER A 17 76.17 -50.56 67.24
N LEU A 18 75.60 -50.32 68.41
CA LEU A 18 74.16 -50.37 68.62
C LEU A 18 73.52 -49.10 68.03
N TRP A 19 72.60 -49.32 67.09
CA TRP A 19 71.37 -48.57 66.80
C TRP A 19 71.44 -47.35 65.87
N GLY A 20 70.67 -47.47 64.79
CA GLY A 20 70.14 -46.40 63.97
C GLY A 20 69.20 -47.01 62.94
N GLN A 21 67.93 -47.25 63.33
CA GLN A 21 66.88 -47.62 62.39
C GLN A 21 66.84 -46.58 61.27
N SER A 22 66.97 -47.01 60.01
CA SER A 22 66.70 -46.20 58.84
C SER A 22 65.31 -45.58 58.97
N ARG A 23 65.22 -44.25 58.88
CA ARG A 23 63.93 -43.54 58.85
C ARG A 23 63.03 -44.21 57.80
N PRO A 24 61.76 -44.54 58.11
CA PRO A 24 60.85 -44.98 57.06
C PRO A 24 60.68 -43.80 56.08
N ASP A 25 61.02 -44.02 54.81
CA ASP A 25 60.80 -43.03 53.76
C ASP A 25 59.31 -42.67 53.73
N ASN A 26 58.99 -41.37 53.76
CA ASN A 26 57.61 -40.91 53.66
C ASN A 26 57.03 -41.41 52.32
N PRO A 27 55.99 -42.26 52.32
CA PRO A 27 55.42 -42.82 51.09
C PRO A 27 54.81 -41.73 50.19
N HIS A 28 54.59 -40.53 50.74
CA HIS A 28 54.07 -39.36 50.02
C HIS A 28 55.16 -38.47 49.41
N GLY A 29 56.44 -38.80 49.61
CA GLY A 29 57.56 -37.95 49.21
C GLY A 29 57.63 -36.65 50.04
N PRO A 30 58.20 -35.56 49.49
CA PRO A 30 58.33 -34.29 50.20
C PRO A 30 56.98 -33.57 50.28
N ILE A 31 56.22 -33.86 51.33
CA ILE A 31 54.94 -33.22 51.63
C ILE A 31 55.13 -32.02 52.56
N ARG A 32 54.41 -30.92 52.31
CA ARG A 32 54.48 -29.68 53.12
C ARG A 32 53.41 -29.59 54.21
N TRP A 33 52.43 -30.49 54.19
CA TRP A 33 51.31 -30.53 55.13
C TRP A 33 51.61 -31.44 56.32
N ASP A 34 50.98 -31.13 57.46
CA ASP A 34 51.11 -31.95 58.66
C ASP A 34 50.48 -33.34 58.45
N CYS A 35 51.12 -34.38 58.98
CA CYS A 35 50.68 -35.76 58.78
C CYS A 35 49.28 -36.00 59.37
N MET A 36 48.94 -35.30 60.46
CA MET A 36 47.63 -35.41 61.12
C MET A 36 46.48 -34.76 60.34
N SER A 37 46.77 -33.95 59.32
CA SER A 37 45.75 -33.39 58.43
C SER A 37 45.05 -34.48 57.61
N CYS A 38 45.74 -35.60 57.36
CA CYS A 38 45.25 -36.71 56.54
C CYS A 38 45.20 -38.05 57.26
N HIS A 39 46.02 -38.27 58.29
CA HIS A 39 46.10 -39.52 59.04
C HIS A 39 45.68 -39.33 60.50
N THR A 40 45.27 -40.43 61.14
CA THR A 40 45.05 -40.45 62.59
C THR A 40 46.33 -40.86 63.33
N THR A 41 46.44 -40.49 64.60
CA THR A 41 47.56 -40.96 65.45
C THR A 41 47.43 -42.43 65.85
N SER A 42 46.26 -43.05 65.61
CA SER A 42 45.99 -44.46 65.90
C SER A 42 46.46 -45.41 64.81
N SER A 43 46.45 -44.99 63.53
CA SER A 43 46.85 -45.84 62.41
C SER A 43 47.23 -45.02 61.17
N TRP A 44 48.34 -45.40 60.52
CA TRP A 44 48.77 -44.86 59.22
C TRP A 44 47.91 -45.34 58.04
N TRP A 45 47.04 -46.30 58.27
CA TRP A 45 46.12 -46.85 57.26
C TRP A 45 44.71 -46.30 57.42
N GLU A 46 44.46 -45.53 58.49
CA GLU A 46 43.18 -44.88 58.75
C GLU A 46 43.29 -43.38 58.44
N MET A 47 42.56 -42.98 57.40
CA MET A 47 42.44 -41.57 57.05
C MET A 47 41.67 -40.81 58.13
N ASN A 48 42.11 -39.59 58.42
CA ASN A 48 41.42 -38.70 59.33
C ASN A 48 40.02 -38.40 58.77
N PRO A 49 38.92 -38.78 59.46
CA PRO A 49 37.56 -38.59 58.96
C PRO A 49 37.16 -37.10 58.89
N ARG A 50 37.93 -36.21 59.53
CA ARG A 50 37.75 -34.76 59.44
C ARG A 50 38.65 -34.08 58.40
N MET A 51 39.41 -34.88 57.62
CA MET A 51 40.32 -34.48 56.53
C MET A 51 40.38 -32.96 56.34
N GLU A 52 41.36 -32.33 56.98
CA GLU A 52 41.45 -30.86 57.01
C GLU A 52 42.05 -30.31 55.71
N PHE A 53 42.66 -31.19 54.91
CA PHE A 53 43.24 -30.83 53.63
C PHE A 53 42.17 -30.35 52.62
N ARG A 54 42.39 -29.17 52.04
CA ARG A 54 41.51 -28.53 51.06
C ARG A 54 42.23 -28.31 49.74
N HIS A 55 41.68 -28.85 48.65
CA HIS A 55 42.23 -28.61 47.30
C HIS A 55 42.22 -27.12 46.91
N GLN A 56 41.37 -26.29 47.51
CA GLN A 56 41.37 -24.83 47.28
C GLN A 56 42.67 -24.14 47.72
N GLU A 57 43.45 -24.76 48.60
CA GLU A 57 44.74 -24.26 49.07
C GLU A 57 45.90 -24.69 48.16
N THR A 58 45.59 -25.45 47.12
CA THR A 58 46.54 -25.91 46.11
C THR A 58 46.41 -25.10 44.83
N GLY A 59 47.28 -25.35 43.85
CA GLY A 59 47.15 -24.78 42.50
C GLY A 59 46.00 -25.37 41.66
N TYR A 60 45.22 -26.31 42.21
CA TYR A 60 44.14 -27.00 41.51
C TYR A 60 42.89 -27.14 42.40
N PRO A 61 42.03 -26.10 42.49
CA PRO A 61 40.77 -26.21 43.20
C PRO A 61 39.84 -27.19 42.49
N LEU A 62 39.22 -28.12 43.23
CA LEU A 62 38.20 -29.01 42.68
C LEU A 62 36.92 -28.21 42.45
N LEU A 63 36.49 -28.12 41.19
CA LEU A 63 35.28 -27.45 40.75
C LEU A 63 34.32 -28.46 40.13
N GLY A 64 33.02 -28.17 40.20
CA GLY A 64 31.97 -29.01 39.61
C GLY A 64 32.03 -30.46 40.08
N GLU A 65 31.94 -31.42 39.17
CA GLU A 65 31.91 -32.86 39.49
C GLU A 65 33.23 -33.40 40.06
N HIS A 66 34.34 -32.69 39.85
CA HIS A 66 35.64 -33.09 40.39
C HIS A 66 35.67 -33.08 41.92
N GLN A 67 34.76 -32.34 42.58
CA GLN A 67 34.67 -32.30 44.05
C GLN A 67 34.11 -33.61 44.65
N PHE A 68 33.44 -34.44 43.85
CA PHE A 68 32.82 -35.70 44.27
C PHE A 68 33.62 -36.93 43.81
N THR A 69 34.75 -36.71 43.16
CA THR A 69 35.56 -37.78 42.59
C THR A 69 36.50 -38.37 43.65
N ASP A 70 36.63 -39.71 43.67
CA ASP A 70 37.56 -40.39 44.57
C ASP A 70 39.01 -39.96 44.31
N CYS A 71 39.78 -39.75 45.39
CA CYS A 71 41.17 -39.27 45.33
C CYS A 71 42.05 -40.05 44.35
N ILE A 72 41.85 -41.38 44.27
CA ILE A 72 42.67 -42.28 43.42
C ILE A 72 42.42 -42.10 41.92
N SER A 73 41.32 -41.45 41.54
CA SER A 73 41.02 -41.14 40.14
C SER A 73 42.01 -40.14 39.55
N CYS A 74 42.54 -39.25 40.40
CA CYS A 74 43.54 -38.25 40.04
C CYS A 74 44.94 -38.66 40.55
N HIS A 75 45.03 -39.18 41.78
CA HIS A 75 46.28 -39.56 42.42
C HIS A 75 46.51 -41.07 42.33
N ARG A 76 47.21 -41.51 41.28
CA ARG A 76 47.47 -42.93 41.00
C ARG A 76 48.58 -43.54 41.86
N ASP A 77 49.36 -42.70 42.53
CA ASP A 77 50.36 -43.12 43.50
C ASP A 77 50.26 -42.26 44.77
N LEU A 78 51.00 -42.63 45.81
CA LEU A 78 50.97 -41.94 47.10
C LEU A 78 51.72 -40.60 47.08
N VAL A 79 52.46 -40.29 46.01
CA VAL A 79 53.20 -39.04 45.80
C VAL A 79 52.28 -38.03 45.10
N PHE A 80 51.43 -37.38 45.89
CA PHE A 80 50.35 -36.50 45.44
C PHE A 80 50.77 -35.34 44.51
N SER A 81 52.06 -34.99 44.43
CA SER A 81 52.58 -33.97 43.50
C SER A 81 52.71 -34.44 42.06
N ARG A 82 52.58 -35.74 41.78
CA ARG A 82 52.69 -36.32 40.43
C ARG A 82 51.31 -36.49 39.77
N VAL A 83 50.62 -35.37 39.57
CA VAL A 83 49.32 -35.33 38.90
C VAL A 83 49.31 -34.20 37.86
N GLY A 84 48.72 -34.45 36.70
CA GLY A 84 48.50 -33.42 35.68
C GLY A 84 47.41 -32.45 36.10
N THR A 85 47.46 -31.22 35.60
CA THR A 85 46.54 -30.13 35.99
C THR A 85 45.79 -29.52 34.81
N THR A 86 46.00 -30.02 33.60
CA THR A 86 45.21 -29.63 32.43
C THR A 86 44.11 -30.66 32.15
N CYS A 87 43.03 -30.25 31.50
CA CYS A 87 41.93 -31.15 31.17
C CYS A 87 42.40 -32.35 30.34
N ALA A 88 43.33 -32.15 29.41
CA ALA A 88 43.87 -33.17 28.51
C ALA A 88 44.80 -34.18 29.21
N ASP A 89 45.30 -33.88 30.42
CA ASP A 89 46.11 -34.82 31.19
C ASP A 89 45.28 -35.99 31.74
N CYS A 90 43.98 -35.77 31.95
CA CYS A 90 43.07 -36.72 32.59
C CYS A 90 41.93 -37.17 31.65
N HIS A 91 41.46 -36.29 30.77
CA HIS A 91 40.38 -36.56 29.85
C HIS A 91 40.87 -36.77 28.42
N THR A 92 40.29 -37.76 27.75
CA THR A 92 40.56 -38.01 26.34
C THR A 92 39.86 -36.96 25.50
N ASP A 93 40.63 -36.27 24.64
CA ASP A 93 40.06 -35.31 23.70
C ASP A 93 39.24 -36.03 22.61
N VAL A 94 37.92 -35.86 22.70
CA VAL A 94 36.96 -36.39 21.72
C VAL A 94 36.98 -35.63 20.39
N HIS A 95 37.63 -34.46 20.35
CA HIS A 95 37.80 -33.60 19.17
C HIS A 95 39.13 -33.84 18.44
N ARG A 96 39.98 -34.76 18.94
CA ARG A 96 41.20 -35.24 18.26
C ARG A 96 42.18 -34.11 17.86
N GLY A 97 42.26 -33.06 18.65
CA GLY A 97 43.18 -31.93 18.47
C GLY A 97 42.67 -30.82 17.55
N GLU A 98 41.46 -30.94 16.98
CA GLU A 98 40.93 -29.98 16.02
C GLU A 98 40.53 -28.63 16.65
N LEU A 99 40.20 -28.65 17.94
CA LEU A 99 39.81 -27.46 18.71
C LEU A 99 40.92 -26.96 19.65
N GLY A 100 42.09 -27.59 19.62
CA GLY A 100 43.15 -27.37 20.61
C GLY A 100 42.83 -27.98 21.98
N LEU A 101 43.69 -27.72 22.97
CA LEU A 101 43.59 -28.29 24.33
C LEU A 101 43.06 -27.29 25.37
N ASP A 102 42.52 -26.16 24.93
CA ASP A 102 41.86 -25.16 25.79
C ASP A 102 40.40 -25.56 26.08
N CYS A 103 40.23 -26.69 26.78
CA CYS A 103 38.92 -27.30 26.99
C CYS A 103 37.98 -26.39 27.81
N GLN A 104 38.52 -25.62 28.75
CA GLN A 104 37.79 -24.67 29.58
C GLN A 104 37.18 -23.50 28.78
N GLY A 105 37.61 -23.28 27.54
CA GLY A 105 36.99 -22.29 26.65
C GLY A 105 35.61 -22.71 26.14
N CYS A 106 35.23 -23.98 26.29
CA CYS A 106 33.94 -24.51 25.83
C CYS A 106 33.19 -25.33 26.88
N HIS A 107 33.91 -25.99 27.79
CA HIS A 107 33.35 -26.90 28.80
C HIS A 107 33.61 -26.38 30.22
N THR A 108 32.67 -26.64 31.13
CA THR A 108 32.89 -26.38 32.56
C THR A 108 33.22 -27.67 33.30
N ALA A 109 33.79 -27.53 34.49
CA ALA A 109 34.04 -28.66 35.38
C ALA A 109 32.74 -29.34 35.89
N ASP A 110 31.57 -28.78 35.59
CA ASP A 110 30.27 -29.32 36.01
C ASP A 110 29.77 -30.44 35.09
N ASN A 111 29.93 -30.31 33.76
CA ASN A 111 29.69 -31.39 32.81
C ASN A 111 30.17 -31.03 31.39
N TRP A 112 30.37 -32.05 30.55
CA TRP A 112 30.80 -31.91 29.16
C TRP A 112 29.68 -31.47 28.20
N GLN A 113 28.41 -31.50 28.63
CA GLN A 113 27.27 -31.05 27.82
C GLN A 113 27.07 -29.53 27.86
N ASN A 114 27.59 -28.86 28.89
CA ASN A 114 27.58 -27.41 29.04
C ASN A 114 28.51 -26.78 28.01
N ARG A 115 27.96 -26.26 26.92
CA ARG A 115 28.69 -25.49 25.91
C ARG A 115 28.58 -24.01 26.20
N GLN A 116 29.27 -23.54 27.23
CA GLN A 116 29.37 -22.09 27.41
C GLN A 116 30.01 -21.50 26.14
N ASP A 117 29.42 -20.41 25.68
CA ASP A 117 29.95 -19.55 24.63
C ASP A 117 30.02 -20.09 23.19
N VAL A 118 29.40 -21.24 22.85
CA VAL A 118 29.32 -21.69 21.44
C VAL A 118 28.64 -20.67 20.53
N PHE A 119 27.60 -19.99 21.01
CA PHE A 119 26.93 -18.90 20.29
C PHE A 119 27.83 -17.68 20.11
N GLN A 120 28.64 -17.34 21.12
CA GLN A 120 29.60 -16.23 21.04
C GLN A 120 30.77 -16.57 20.12
N LEU A 121 31.22 -17.82 20.10
CA LEU A 121 32.24 -18.32 19.18
C LEU A 121 31.77 -18.27 17.73
N HIS A 122 30.53 -18.67 17.46
CA HIS A 122 29.92 -18.54 16.14
C HIS A 122 29.74 -17.06 15.74
N ALA A 123 29.30 -16.22 16.68
CA ALA A 123 29.17 -14.78 16.45
C ALA A 123 30.51 -14.09 16.17
N SER A 124 31.60 -14.45 16.87
CA SER A 124 32.94 -13.88 16.65
C SER A 124 33.59 -14.34 15.34
N ARG A 125 33.11 -15.43 14.75
CA ARG A 125 33.57 -16.00 13.48
C ARG A 125 32.69 -15.61 12.28
N ASN A 126 31.93 -14.52 12.39
CA ASN A 126 31.04 -13.99 11.35
C ASN A 126 29.89 -14.91 10.92
N PHE A 127 29.48 -15.87 11.75
CA PHE A 127 28.27 -16.67 11.51
C PHE A 127 27.42 -16.78 12.78
N PRO A 128 26.81 -15.68 13.26
CA PRO A 128 25.99 -15.71 14.47
C PRO A 128 24.77 -16.61 14.26
N LEU A 129 24.66 -17.67 15.07
CA LEU A 129 23.52 -18.57 15.07
C LEU A 129 22.29 -17.81 15.56
N THR A 130 21.44 -17.41 14.61
CA THR A 130 20.25 -16.58 14.84
C THR A 130 19.07 -17.17 14.06
N GLY A 131 17.85 -16.87 14.51
CA GLY A 131 16.63 -17.44 13.92
C GLY A 131 16.66 -18.97 13.94
N VAL A 132 16.29 -19.59 12.81
CA VAL A 132 16.26 -21.06 12.69
C VAL A 132 17.64 -21.71 12.87
N HIS A 133 18.73 -21.03 12.52
CA HIS A 133 20.09 -21.57 12.67
C HIS A 133 20.49 -21.76 14.14
N ALA A 134 19.86 -21.03 15.08
CA ALA A 134 20.06 -21.24 16.52
C ALA A 134 19.36 -22.49 17.05
N LEU A 135 18.35 -22.99 16.33
CA LEU A 135 17.52 -24.14 16.70
C LEU A 135 17.94 -25.42 15.96
N THR A 136 18.73 -25.29 14.90
CA THR A 136 19.21 -26.40 14.08
C THR A 136 20.26 -27.23 14.83
N ASN A 137 20.17 -28.56 14.69
CA ASN A 137 21.17 -29.48 15.22
C ASN A 137 22.55 -29.23 14.60
N CYS A 138 23.62 -29.36 15.40
CA CYS A 138 24.99 -29.09 14.96
C CYS A 138 25.40 -29.91 13.72
N GLU A 139 24.95 -31.16 13.63
CA GLU A 139 25.23 -32.10 12.55
C GLU A 139 24.67 -31.65 11.18
N ALA A 140 23.64 -30.79 11.16
CA ALA A 140 23.08 -30.27 9.92
C ALA A 140 24.06 -29.35 9.18
N CYS A 141 24.97 -28.70 9.92
CA CYS A 141 26.01 -27.85 9.36
C CYS A 141 27.38 -28.56 9.39
N HIS A 142 27.68 -29.28 10.48
CA HIS A 142 28.89 -30.07 10.65
C HIS A 142 28.65 -31.51 10.18
N THR A 143 28.44 -31.68 8.88
CA THR A 143 27.93 -32.91 8.24
C THR A 143 28.94 -34.06 8.16
N ASN A 144 30.22 -33.84 8.51
CA ASN A 144 31.25 -34.89 8.56
C ASN A 144 31.17 -35.71 9.86
N ASP A 145 30.15 -36.55 9.93
CA ASP A 145 29.81 -37.37 11.10
C ASP A 145 30.88 -38.43 11.46
N GLN A 146 31.69 -38.86 10.48
CA GLN A 146 32.78 -39.81 10.73
C GLN A 146 34.03 -39.21 11.41
N ARG A 147 34.15 -37.87 11.46
CA ARG A 147 35.33 -37.20 12.00
C ARG A 147 35.06 -36.15 13.08
N ARG A 148 33.81 -35.69 13.24
CA ARG A 148 33.47 -34.57 14.15
C ARG A 148 34.29 -33.31 13.83
N GLU A 149 34.54 -33.09 12.54
CA GLU A 149 35.30 -31.94 12.03
C GLU A 149 34.46 -30.65 12.11
N PHE A 150 34.83 -29.76 13.05
CA PHE A 150 34.17 -28.46 13.26
C PHE A 150 34.74 -27.32 12.40
N THR A 151 35.64 -27.61 11.45
CA THR A 151 36.39 -26.59 10.71
C THR A 151 36.06 -26.57 9.21
N ARG A 152 36.25 -25.39 8.59
CA ARG A 152 36.17 -25.14 7.12
C ARG A 152 34.79 -25.29 6.46
N LEU A 153 33.72 -24.92 7.14
CA LEU A 153 32.40 -24.74 6.49
C LEU A 153 32.30 -23.36 5.84
N ALA A 154 31.60 -23.25 4.71
CA ALA A 154 31.24 -21.97 4.15
C ALA A 154 30.31 -21.21 5.12
N THR A 155 30.55 -19.92 5.31
CA THR A 155 29.77 -19.05 6.21
C THR A 155 28.86 -18.08 5.46
N ASP A 156 28.98 -18.01 4.13
CA ASP A 156 28.04 -17.29 3.29
C ASP A 156 26.79 -18.14 2.98
N CYS A 157 25.68 -17.47 2.69
CA CYS A 157 24.41 -18.15 2.46
C CYS A 157 24.47 -19.12 1.27
N ASN A 158 25.17 -18.78 0.18
CA ASN A 158 25.16 -19.60 -1.03
C ASN A 158 25.94 -20.91 -0.85
N GLY A 159 26.98 -20.90 0.00
CA GLY A 159 27.76 -22.09 0.31
C GLY A 159 26.91 -23.27 0.82
N CYS A 160 25.76 -22.99 1.45
CA CYS A 160 24.80 -24.01 1.89
C CYS A 160 23.49 -23.99 1.08
N HIS A 161 22.95 -22.79 0.78
CA HIS A 161 21.61 -22.61 0.22
C HIS A 161 21.58 -22.37 -1.30
N LEU A 162 22.67 -22.63 -2.03
CA LEU A 162 22.67 -22.49 -3.50
C LEU A 162 21.61 -23.40 -4.16
N ALA A 163 21.44 -24.62 -3.66
CA ALA A 163 20.42 -25.54 -4.18
C ALA A 163 18.99 -25.03 -3.88
N ASP A 164 18.78 -24.35 -2.75
CA ASP A 164 17.50 -23.72 -2.42
C ASP A 164 17.23 -22.54 -3.36
N PHE A 165 18.23 -21.68 -3.57
CA PHE A 165 18.19 -20.57 -4.52
C PHE A 165 17.80 -21.04 -5.94
N GLN A 166 18.46 -22.10 -6.43
CA GLN A 166 18.22 -22.66 -7.77
C GLN A 166 16.84 -23.30 -7.93
N ARG A 167 16.27 -23.86 -6.85
CA ARG A 167 14.97 -24.54 -6.87
C ARG A 167 13.78 -23.61 -6.64
N THR A 168 14.02 -22.33 -6.40
CA THR A 168 12.94 -21.37 -6.17
C THR A 168 12.01 -21.26 -7.37
N ALA A 169 10.71 -21.32 -7.09
CA ALA A 169 9.67 -21.35 -8.12
C ALA A 169 8.93 -20.03 -8.23
N ASN A 170 8.79 -19.24 -7.16
CA ASN A 170 8.03 -18.00 -7.15
C ASN A 170 8.50 -17.07 -5.99
N PRO A 171 9.27 -16.01 -6.28
CA PRO A 171 9.89 -15.72 -7.56
C PRO A 171 10.95 -16.77 -7.95
N ARG A 172 11.22 -16.94 -9.26
CA ARG A 172 12.35 -17.76 -9.74
C ARG A 172 13.65 -16.96 -9.71
N HIS A 173 14.45 -17.11 -8.65
CA HIS A 173 15.67 -16.31 -8.48
C HIS A 173 16.67 -16.41 -9.66
N PRO A 174 16.93 -17.59 -10.25
CA PRO A 174 17.89 -17.70 -11.35
C PRO A 174 17.44 -16.96 -12.62
N GLU A 175 16.16 -17.06 -12.98
CA GLU A 175 15.60 -16.38 -14.15
C GLU A 175 15.52 -14.87 -13.94
N ALA A 176 15.24 -14.45 -12.71
CA ALA A 176 15.26 -13.04 -12.29
C ALA A 176 16.66 -12.44 -12.24
N ARG A 177 17.72 -13.26 -12.32
CA ARG A 177 19.12 -12.85 -12.12
C ARG A 177 19.34 -12.13 -10.79
N PHE A 178 18.63 -12.56 -9.75
CA PHE A 178 18.81 -12.00 -8.43
C PHE A 178 20.21 -12.29 -7.88
N SER A 179 20.71 -11.35 -7.08
CA SER A 179 22.03 -11.48 -6.45
C SER A 179 22.02 -12.61 -5.42
N THR A 180 23.17 -13.26 -5.23
CA THR A 180 23.43 -14.18 -4.12
C THR A 180 23.73 -13.45 -2.80
N ALA A 181 23.66 -12.11 -2.77
CA ALA A 181 23.59 -11.32 -1.55
C ALA A 181 22.18 -11.45 -0.93
N CYS A 182 21.89 -12.61 -0.35
CA CYS A 182 20.57 -13.00 0.13
C CYS A 182 19.96 -11.98 1.11
N GLU A 183 20.79 -11.34 1.92
CA GLU A 183 20.39 -10.35 2.92
C GLU A 183 19.81 -9.08 2.31
N SER A 184 19.94 -8.87 0.99
CA SER A 184 19.25 -7.80 0.28
C SER A 184 17.73 -7.93 0.41
N CYS A 185 17.20 -9.14 0.52
CA CYS A 185 15.77 -9.44 0.59
C CYS A 185 15.37 -10.31 1.79
N HIS A 186 16.22 -11.24 2.23
CA HIS A 186 15.92 -12.19 3.31
C HIS A 186 16.53 -11.75 4.64
N GLN A 187 15.85 -12.06 5.75
CA GLN A 187 16.35 -11.79 7.10
C GLN A 187 16.91 -13.08 7.72
N ARG A 188 18.09 -13.02 8.33
CA ARG A 188 18.69 -14.17 9.04
C ARG A 188 17.86 -14.67 10.23
N THR A 189 17.02 -13.81 10.78
CA THR A 189 16.11 -14.12 11.89
C THR A 189 14.75 -14.65 11.44
N ALA A 190 14.47 -14.65 10.13
CA ALA A 190 13.20 -15.16 9.62
C ALA A 190 13.07 -16.67 9.87
N LEU A 191 11.85 -17.11 10.18
CA LEU A 191 11.54 -18.53 10.38
C LEU A 191 11.42 -19.30 9.06
N THR A 192 11.16 -18.60 7.95
CA THR A 192 11.00 -19.18 6.62
C THR A 192 11.57 -18.24 5.56
N TRP A 193 11.95 -18.78 4.40
CA TRP A 193 12.40 -17.98 3.24
C TRP A 193 11.32 -17.05 2.66
N GLY A 194 10.04 -17.33 2.93
CA GLY A 194 8.91 -16.54 2.44
C GLY A 194 8.79 -15.15 3.08
N ASN A 195 9.38 -14.96 4.26
CA ASN A 195 9.38 -13.66 4.94
C ASN A 195 10.52 -12.79 4.37
N THR A 196 10.22 -12.08 3.29
CA THR A 196 11.15 -11.12 2.67
C THR A 196 10.85 -9.69 3.12
N ARG A 197 11.85 -8.81 3.01
CA ARG A 197 11.69 -7.35 3.26
C ARG A 197 11.42 -6.55 1.98
N TYR A 198 11.19 -7.22 0.86
CA TYR A 198 11.04 -6.55 -0.42
C TYR A 198 9.66 -5.88 -0.50
N VAL A 199 9.65 -4.62 -0.95
CA VAL A 199 8.44 -3.84 -1.17
C VAL A 199 8.47 -3.35 -2.61
N HIS A 200 7.35 -3.52 -3.34
CA HIS A 200 7.25 -3.05 -4.72
C HIS A 200 7.39 -1.51 -4.79
N PRO A 201 8.02 -0.96 -5.84
CA PRO A 201 8.16 0.48 -6.00
C PRO A 201 6.80 1.19 -6.13
N ALA A 202 6.76 2.48 -5.78
CA ALA A 202 5.54 3.29 -5.86
C ALA A 202 4.95 3.41 -7.29
N VAL A 203 5.72 3.10 -8.33
CA VAL A 203 5.23 3.10 -9.72
C VAL A 203 4.15 2.04 -9.96
N PHE A 204 4.15 0.96 -9.17
CA PHE A 204 3.12 -0.07 -9.21
C PHE A 204 2.99 -0.69 -7.81
N GLU A 205 2.27 0.01 -6.94
CA GLU A 205 1.97 -0.50 -5.61
C GLU A 205 0.92 -1.61 -5.70
N LEU A 206 1.23 -2.78 -5.15
CA LEU A 206 0.29 -3.91 -5.15
C LEU A 206 -0.90 -3.59 -4.23
N ARG A 207 -2.09 -3.47 -4.83
CA ARG A 207 -3.36 -3.16 -4.16
C ARG A 207 -4.46 -4.13 -4.63
N GLY A 208 -5.49 -4.29 -3.81
CA GLY A 208 -6.64 -5.16 -4.14
C GLY A 208 -6.21 -6.60 -4.43
N ALA A 209 -6.74 -7.17 -5.51
CA ALA A 209 -6.45 -8.56 -5.91
C ALA A 209 -4.96 -8.80 -6.22
N HIS A 210 -4.22 -7.77 -6.65
CA HIS A 210 -2.79 -7.87 -6.98
C HIS A 210 -1.88 -8.14 -5.77
N VAL A 211 -2.38 -8.00 -4.54
CA VAL A 211 -1.59 -8.32 -3.33
C VAL A 211 -1.37 -9.83 -3.18
N GLN A 212 -2.26 -10.65 -3.75
CA GLN A 212 -2.26 -12.11 -3.57
C GLN A 212 -1.77 -12.87 -4.81
N VAL A 213 -1.38 -12.17 -5.88
CA VAL A 213 -0.93 -12.84 -7.11
C VAL A 213 0.52 -13.30 -6.99
N ASP A 214 0.79 -14.47 -7.59
CA ASP A 214 2.14 -14.97 -7.73
C ASP A 214 3.02 -14.02 -8.54
N CYS A 215 4.27 -13.80 -8.11
CA CYS A 215 5.19 -12.87 -8.75
C CYS A 215 5.36 -13.17 -10.25
N ASN A 216 5.46 -14.46 -10.60
CA ASN A 216 5.67 -14.86 -12.00
C ASN A 216 4.45 -14.61 -12.90
N SER A 217 3.26 -14.41 -12.34
CA SER A 217 2.08 -14.05 -13.13
C SER A 217 2.26 -12.69 -13.81
N CYS A 218 3.00 -11.79 -13.17
CA CYS A 218 3.39 -10.50 -13.73
C CYS A 218 4.77 -10.54 -14.39
N HIS A 219 5.72 -11.26 -13.78
CA HIS A 219 7.12 -11.31 -14.21
C HIS A 219 7.46 -12.51 -15.12
N ALA A 220 6.54 -12.94 -15.97
CA ALA A 220 6.71 -14.12 -16.84
C ALA A 220 7.88 -13.97 -17.84
N GLY A 221 8.16 -12.74 -18.29
CA GLY A 221 9.31 -12.41 -19.15
C GLY A 221 10.59 -12.02 -18.39
N GLY A 222 10.59 -12.20 -17.07
CA GLY A 222 11.61 -11.70 -16.15
C GLY A 222 11.15 -10.51 -15.31
N TYR A 223 12.05 -10.03 -14.46
CA TYR A 223 11.78 -9.00 -13.43
C TYR A 223 12.23 -7.59 -13.84
N PHE A 224 12.57 -7.41 -15.12
CA PHE A 224 12.96 -6.13 -15.70
C PHE A 224 11.93 -5.70 -16.74
N ASN A 225 11.63 -4.40 -16.79
CA ASN A 225 10.70 -3.81 -17.76
C ASN A 225 9.32 -4.48 -17.79
N THR A 226 8.86 -5.01 -16.64
CA THR A 226 7.50 -5.50 -16.50
C THR A 226 6.55 -4.31 -16.69
N PRO A 227 5.57 -4.40 -17.61
CA PRO A 227 4.60 -3.34 -17.82
C PRO A 227 3.86 -3.02 -16.53
N SER A 228 3.64 -1.73 -16.27
CA SER A 228 2.88 -1.24 -15.12
C SER A 228 1.50 -0.70 -15.51
N ASP A 229 1.19 -0.61 -16.80
CA ASP A 229 -0.13 -0.20 -17.28
C ASP A 229 -1.09 -1.41 -17.30
N CYS A 230 -2.35 -1.15 -16.93
CA CYS A 230 -3.37 -2.19 -16.79
C CYS A 230 -3.56 -2.97 -18.10
N TYR A 231 -3.63 -2.26 -19.24
CA TYR A 231 -3.94 -2.87 -20.53
C TYR A 231 -2.86 -3.85 -20.99
N SER A 232 -1.57 -3.55 -20.80
CA SER A 232 -0.49 -4.45 -21.22
C SER A 232 -0.60 -5.84 -20.59
N CYS A 233 -1.11 -5.93 -19.36
CA CYS A 233 -1.35 -7.21 -18.68
C CYS A 233 -2.75 -7.77 -18.99
N HIS A 234 -3.78 -6.92 -18.97
CA HIS A 234 -5.18 -7.29 -19.11
C HIS A 234 -5.73 -7.11 -20.54
N ALA A 235 -4.86 -7.14 -21.56
CA ALA A 235 -5.28 -6.96 -22.96
C ALA A 235 -6.26 -8.05 -23.40
N GLY A 236 -6.13 -9.27 -22.85
CA GLY A 236 -7.08 -10.35 -23.07
C GLY A 236 -8.47 -10.01 -22.52
N ASP A 237 -8.53 -9.61 -21.25
CA ASP A 237 -9.78 -9.24 -20.56
C ASP A 237 -10.46 -8.04 -21.23
N TYR A 238 -9.67 -7.03 -21.61
CA TYR A 238 -10.13 -5.86 -22.35
C TYR A 238 -10.83 -6.26 -23.67
N ARG A 239 -10.20 -7.13 -24.46
CA ARG A 239 -10.76 -7.58 -25.75
C ARG A 239 -11.99 -8.48 -25.60
N GLN A 240 -12.07 -9.22 -24.50
CA GLN A 240 -13.14 -10.20 -24.25
C GLN A 240 -14.33 -9.62 -23.48
N THR A 241 -14.23 -8.41 -22.93
CA THR A 241 -15.36 -7.81 -22.23
C THR A 241 -16.50 -7.55 -23.22
N VAL A 242 -17.74 -7.86 -22.82
CA VAL A 242 -18.94 -7.71 -23.65
C VAL A 242 -19.97 -6.73 -23.09
N ASP A 243 -19.85 -6.34 -21.82
CA ASP A 243 -20.83 -5.50 -21.14
C ASP A 243 -20.16 -4.44 -20.24
N PRO A 244 -19.94 -3.21 -20.76
CA PRO A 244 -19.95 -2.86 -22.19
C PRO A 244 -18.75 -3.46 -22.94
N ALA A 245 -18.90 -3.71 -24.24
CA ALA A 245 -17.81 -4.27 -25.03
C ALA A 245 -16.68 -3.26 -25.25
N HIS A 246 -15.55 -3.36 -24.52
CA HIS A 246 -14.49 -2.34 -24.54
C HIS A 246 -13.80 -2.19 -25.91
N GLU A 247 -13.41 -3.30 -26.56
CA GLU A 247 -12.68 -3.24 -27.84
C GLU A 247 -13.55 -2.77 -29.01
N ALA A 248 -14.71 -3.41 -29.21
CA ALA A 248 -15.71 -2.92 -30.18
C ALA A 248 -16.17 -1.50 -29.83
N GLY A 249 -16.13 -1.20 -28.53
CA GLY A 249 -16.39 0.07 -27.90
C GLY A 249 -15.36 1.17 -28.16
N GLY A 250 -14.19 0.87 -28.71
CA GLY A 250 -13.12 1.87 -28.83
C GLY A 250 -12.79 2.58 -27.50
N PHE A 251 -13.02 1.91 -26.36
CA PHE A 251 -12.76 2.51 -25.05
C PHE A 251 -11.26 2.82 -24.89
N PRO A 252 -10.92 3.79 -24.03
CA PRO A 252 -9.53 4.06 -23.72
C PRO A 252 -8.91 2.87 -22.95
N ARG A 253 -7.60 2.70 -23.12
CA ARG A 253 -6.81 1.65 -22.45
C ARG A 253 -6.32 2.06 -21.05
N ASP A 254 -6.53 3.31 -20.68
CA ASP A 254 -6.30 3.80 -19.32
C ASP A 254 -7.49 3.42 -18.44
N CYS A 255 -7.41 2.23 -17.83
CA CYS A 255 -8.50 1.65 -17.06
C CYS A 255 -8.85 2.47 -15.83
N ALA A 256 -7.89 3.20 -15.25
CA ALA A 256 -8.06 3.95 -14.01
C ALA A 256 -9.04 5.13 -14.14
N MET A 257 -9.38 5.52 -15.37
CA MET A 257 -10.41 6.52 -15.63
C MET A 257 -11.82 6.06 -15.28
N CYS A 258 -12.05 4.75 -15.24
CA CYS A 258 -13.37 4.17 -14.98
C CYS A 258 -13.37 3.10 -13.87
N HIS A 259 -12.27 2.37 -13.71
CA HIS A 259 -12.16 1.26 -12.78
C HIS A 259 -11.20 1.55 -11.63
N ASN A 260 -11.42 0.85 -10.53
CA ASN A 260 -10.54 0.85 -9.37
C ASN A 260 -10.03 -0.57 -9.09
N GLU A 261 -8.74 -0.73 -8.81
CA GLU A 261 -8.10 -2.04 -8.59
C GLU A 261 -8.49 -2.73 -7.27
N VAL A 262 -9.07 -1.98 -6.32
CA VAL A 262 -9.62 -2.53 -5.07
C VAL A 262 -11.07 -2.99 -5.28
N GLN A 263 -11.85 -2.23 -6.06
CA GLN A 263 -13.22 -2.57 -6.42
C GLN A 263 -13.41 -2.45 -7.94
N TRP A 264 -13.09 -3.53 -8.65
CA TRP A 264 -13.09 -3.53 -10.11
C TRP A 264 -14.50 -3.43 -10.71
N ALA A 265 -15.48 -4.06 -10.06
CA ALA A 265 -16.87 -4.05 -10.48
C ALA A 265 -17.56 -2.72 -10.13
N GLY A 266 -18.44 -2.27 -11.04
CA GLY A 266 -19.12 -0.99 -10.91
C GLY A 266 -18.27 0.18 -11.41
N ALA A 267 -17.82 0.08 -12.66
CA ALA A 267 -17.08 1.15 -13.31
C ALA A 267 -17.85 2.47 -13.20
N PHE A 268 -17.15 3.55 -12.88
CA PHE A 268 -17.73 4.87 -12.71
C PHE A 268 -16.94 5.89 -13.51
N PHE A 269 -17.64 6.65 -14.36
CA PHE A 269 -17.07 7.77 -15.09
C PHE A 269 -17.88 9.02 -14.78
N ASP A 270 -17.20 10.04 -14.23
CA ASP A 270 -17.83 11.28 -13.81
C ASP A 270 -17.98 12.25 -14.98
N HIS A 271 -19.19 12.35 -15.51
CA HIS A 271 -19.51 13.26 -16.61
C HIS A 271 -19.42 14.75 -16.22
N ASN A 272 -19.39 15.09 -14.92
CA ASN A 272 -19.19 16.47 -14.49
C ASN A 272 -17.77 16.99 -14.81
N GLN A 273 -16.85 16.10 -15.15
CA GLN A 273 -15.50 16.46 -15.60
C GLN A 273 -15.44 16.74 -17.10
N THR A 274 -16.58 16.63 -17.80
CA THR A 274 -16.70 16.88 -19.25
C THR A 274 -17.48 18.16 -19.52
N GLY A 275 -17.53 18.58 -20.79
CA GLY A 275 -18.37 19.70 -21.22
C GLY A 275 -19.87 19.42 -21.20
N PHE A 276 -20.31 18.19 -20.88
CA PHE A 276 -21.72 17.81 -20.82
C PHE A 276 -22.03 17.03 -19.53
N PRO A 277 -22.31 17.73 -18.42
CA PRO A 277 -22.77 17.11 -17.19
C PRO A 277 -24.12 16.41 -17.39
N LEU A 278 -24.21 15.13 -17.01
CA LEU A 278 -25.48 14.40 -17.05
C LEU A 278 -26.41 14.91 -15.94
N THR A 279 -27.48 15.59 -16.33
CA THR A 279 -28.48 16.15 -15.41
C THR A 279 -29.88 15.68 -15.77
N GLY A 280 -30.81 15.76 -14.81
CA GLY A 280 -32.20 15.35 -15.01
C GLY A 280 -32.29 13.90 -15.50
N GLN A 281 -33.08 13.66 -16.56
CA GLN A 281 -33.29 12.32 -17.12
C GLN A 281 -32.06 11.72 -17.82
N HIS A 282 -31.07 12.54 -18.21
CA HIS A 282 -29.84 12.06 -18.85
C HIS A 282 -28.93 11.28 -17.89
N GLN A 283 -29.18 11.29 -16.58
CA GLN A 283 -28.40 10.54 -15.60
C GLN A 283 -28.54 9.01 -15.73
N TRP A 284 -29.56 8.54 -16.45
CA TRP A 284 -29.92 7.12 -16.52
C TRP A 284 -29.75 6.51 -17.91
N VAL A 285 -29.19 7.25 -18.87
CA VAL A 285 -28.94 6.75 -20.22
C VAL A 285 -27.71 5.85 -20.23
N ARG A 286 -27.69 4.85 -21.12
CA ARG A 286 -26.47 4.04 -21.31
C ARG A 286 -25.48 4.83 -22.14
N CYS A 287 -24.19 4.59 -21.91
CA CYS A 287 -23.12 5.27 -22.65
C CYS A 287 -23.31 5.16 -24.17
N THR A 288 -23.72 3.98 -24.66
CA THR A 288 -23.91 3.72 -26.10
C THR A 288 -25.13 4.41 -26.70
N ASP A 289 -26.06 4.90 -25.87
CA ASP A 289 -27.23 5.66 -26.36
C ASP A 289 -26.80 7.06 -26.83
N CYS A 290 -25.72 7.64 -26.25
CA CYS A 290 -25.15 8.93 -26.66
C CYS A 290 -23.89 8.75 -27.54
N HIS A 291 -22.99 7.84 -27.16
CA HIS A 291 -21.73 7.60 -27.85
C HIS A 291 -21.90 6.58 -28.98
N THR A 292 -22.53 7.04 -30.06
CA THR A 292 -22.80 6.20 -31.24
C THR A 292 -21.52 5.64 -31.87
N ASN A 293 -21.59 4.39 -32.37
CA ASN A 293 -20.42 3.63 -32.85
C ASN A 293 -19.26 3.59 -31.85
N ASN A 294 -19.58 3.78 -30.57
CA ASN A 294 -18.67 3.85 -29.46
C ASN A 294 -17.57 4.92 -29.63
N ARG A 295 -17.94 6.04 -30.26
CA ARG A 295 -17.09 7.22 -30.33
C ARG A 295 -17.39 8.14 -29.16
N PHE A 296 -16.52 8.10 -28.15
CA PHE A 296 -16.64 8.91 -26.94
C PHE A 296 -16.16 10.36 -27.10
N ALA A 297 -15.29 10.62 -28.09
CA ALA A 297 -14.77 11.94 -28.37
C ALA A 297 -15.55 12.65 -29.49
N GLY A 298 -15.97 13.88 -29.23
CA GLY A 298 -16.71 14.71 -30.18
C GLY A 298 -18.18 14.35 -30.31
N THR A 299 -18.75 13.67 -29.31
CA THR A 299 -20.21 13.52 -29.19
C THR A 299 -20.84 14.90 -29.10
N PRO A 300 -21.86 15.20 -29.94
CA PRO A 300 -22.56 16.47 -29.88
C PRO A 300 -23.13 16.73 -28.48
N THR A 301 -23.04 17.96 -28.02
CA THR A 301 -23.51 18.38 -26.69
C THR A 301 -24.76 19.26 -26.75
N ASP A 302 -25.17 19.67 -27.95
CA ASP A 302 -26.41 20.43 -28.15
C ASP A 302 -27.63 19.48 -28.20
N CYS A 303 -28.74 19.94 -27.65
CA CYS A 303 -29.96 19.14 -27.54
C CYS A 303 -30.48 18.70 -28.91
N TYR A 304 -30.47 19.62 -29.88
CA TYR A 304 -31.06 19.39 -31.20
C TYR A 304 -30.34 18.27 -31.94
N SER A 305 -29.01 18.24 -31.96
CA SER A 305 -28.23 17.21 -32.68
C SER A 305 -28.65 15.78 -32.31
N CYS A 306 -29.04 15.53 -31.06
CA CYS A 306 -29.51 14.23 -30.59
C CYS A 306 -31.04 14.06 -30.72
N HIS A 307 -31.80 15.14 -30.53
CA HIS A 307 -33.27 15.10 -30.47
C HIS A 307 -33.95 15.67 -31.72
N GLN A 308 -33.33 15.55 -32.91
CA GLN A 308 -33.89 16.07 -34.18
C GLN A 308 -35.24 15.45 -34.49
N ASP A 309 -35.39 14.14 -34.29
CA ASP A 309 -36.64 13.43 -34.55
C ASP A 309 -37.75 13.86 -33.58
N ASN A 310 -37.41 14.07 -32.30
CA ASN A 310 -38.35 14.62 -31.32
C ASN A 310 -38.78 16.05 -31.70
N TYR A 311 -37.82 16.88 -32.12
CA TYR A 311 -38.07 18.25 -32.56
C TYR A 311 -38.95 18.31 -33.82
N ALA A 312 -38.70 17.44 -34.80
CA ALA A 312 -39.49 17.37 -36.03
C ALA A 312 -40.88 16.75 -35.82
N GLY A 313 -40.99 15.80 -34.89
CA GLY A 313 -42.19 15.00 -34.66
C GLY A 313 -43.17 15.55 -33.62
N THR A 314 -42.81 16.57 -32.84
CA THR A 314 -43.74 17.15 -31.84
C THR A 314 -44.94 17.81 -32.52
N THR A 315 -46.12 17.70 -31.90
CA THR A 315 -47.37 18.28 -32.40
C THR A 315 -48.03 19.24 -31.41
N ALA A 316 -47.49 19.39 -30.20
CA ALA A 316 -48.12 20.13 -29.11
C ALA A 316 -47.08 20.96 -28.32
N PRO A 317 -46.61 22.10 -28.86
CA PRO A 317 -46.88 22.66 -30.19
C PRO A 317 -45.97 22.07 -31.30
N PRO A 318 -46.33 22.18 -32.59
CA PRO A 318 -45.48 21.70 -33.68
C PRO A 318 -44.31 22.64 -33.95
N HIS A 319 -43.09 22.23 -33.60
CA HIS A 319 -41.90 23.11 -33.65
C HIS A 319 -41.49 23.51 -35.07
N VAL A 320 -41.46 22.57 -36.03
CA VAL A 320 -41.00 22.85 -37.41
C VAL A 320 -41.94 23.81 -38.16
N PRO A 321 -43.27 23.59 -38.25
CA PRO A 321 -44.17 24.49 -38.96
C PRO A 321 -44.28 25.87 -38.32
N LEU A 322 -44.10 25.94 -37.00
CA LEU A 322 -44.08 27.19 -36.25
C LEU A 322 -42.65 27.74 -36.10
N GLY A 323 -41.69 27.19 -36.83
CA GLY A 323 -40.32 27.67 -36.91
C GLY A 323 -39.66 27.97 -35.57
N TYR A 324 -39.79 27.13 -34.54
CA TYR A 324 -39.11 27.34 -33.25
C TYR A 324 -37.56 27.32 -33.40
N PRO A 325 -36.80 27.84 -32.41
CA PRO A 325 -35.35 27.70 -32.39
C PRO A 325 -34.89 26.30 -31.96
N THR A 326 -33.69 25.91 -32.38
CA THR A 326 -33.04 24.65 -31.98
C THR A 326 -32.23 24.75 -30.69
N ALA A 327 -32.10 25.96 -30.12
CA ALA A 327 -31.60 26.18 -28.77
C ALA A 327 -32.69 25.81 -27.77
N CYS A 328 -32.82 24.50 -27.49
CA CYS A 328 -33.92 23.94 -26.71
C CYS A 328 -33.96 24.49 -25.29
N GLU A 329 -32.81 24.81 -24.70
CA GLU A 329 -32.63 25.32 -23.35
C GLU A 329 -33.31 26.67 -23.07
N ILE A 330 -33.75 27.38 -24.12
CA ILE A 330 -34.57 28.60 -23.99
C ILE A 330 -35.93 28.27 -23.34
N CYS A 331 -36.46 27.07 -23.61
CA CYS A 331 -37.79 26.66 -23.16
C CYS A 331 -37.77 25.35 -22.35
N HIS A 332 -36.87 24.42 -22.67
CA HIS A 332 -36.82 23.10 -22.05
C HIS A 332 -35.65 22.97 -21.09
N ASN A 333 -35.77 22.06 -20.12
CA ASN A 333 -34.65 21.65 -19.27
C ASN A 333 -34.59 20.11 -19.21
N THR A 334 -33.48 19.59 -18.69
CA THR A 334 -33.22 18.15 -18.65
C THR A 334 -34.05 17.37 -17.60
N THR A 335 -34.70 18.06 -16.66
CA THR A 335 -35.47 17.45 -15.55
C THR A 335 -36.92 17.18 -15.93
N ALA A 336 -37.59 18.17 -16.52
CA ALA A 336 -38.98 18.12 -16.96
C ALA A 336 -39.08 18.68 -18.38
N TRP A 337 -39.19 17.78 -19.36
CA TRP A 337 -39.16 18.14 -20.79
C TRP A 337 -40.52 18.57 -21.34
N GLU A 338 -41.60 17.90 -20.91
CA GLU A 338 -42.97 18.13 -21.38
C GLU A 338 -43.58 19.43 -20.85
N ASP A 339 -43.08 19.94 -19.72
CA ASP A 339 -43.42 21.23 -19.14
C ASP A 339 -42.32 22.24 -19.45
N ALA A 340 -42.22 22.62 -20.74
CA ALA A 340 -41.34 23.70 -21.15
C ALA A 340 -41.54 24.89 -20.18
N GLN A 341 -40.46 25.32 -19.53
CA GLN A 341 -40.50 26.48 -18.66
C GLN A 341 -41.02 27.65 -19.49
N PHE A 342 -42.11 28.26 -19.01
CA PHE A 342 -42.63 29.47 -19.60
C PHE A 342 -41.52 30.52 -19.53
N PHE A 343 -41.05 31.00 -20.68
CA PHE A 343 -40.13 32.14 -20.71
C PHE A 343 -40.86 33.36 -20.14
N ASP A 344 -40.47 33.74 -18.93
CA ASP A 344 -41.11 34.80 -18.18
C ASP A 344 -40.71 36.18 -18.73
N HIS A 345 -41.58 36.73 -19.59
CA HIS A 345 -41.39 38.05 -20.18
C HIS A 345 -41.37 39.18 -19.16
N ASN A 346 -41.84 38.96 -17.92
CA ASN A 346 -41.74 39.96 -16.84
C ASN A 346 -40.30 40.25 -16.45
N GLN A 347 -39.35 39.40 -16.83
CA GLN A 347 -37.92 39.60 -16.61
C GLN A 347 -37.26 40.40 -17.74
N THR A 348 -38.02 40.81 -18.75
CA THR A 348 -37.56 41.59 -19.89
C THR A 348 -38.09 43.03 -19.82
N ASN A 349 -37.58 43.89 -20.71
CA ASN A 349 -38.11 45.25 -20.86
C ASN A 349 -39.49 45.31 -21.53
N PHE A 350 -40.06 44.18 -21.92
CA PHE A 350 -41.41 44.09 -22.50
C PHE A 350 -42.22 42.98 -21.82
N PRO A 351 -42.76 43.23 -20.62
CA PRO A 351 -43.71 42.33 -19.98
C PRO A 351 -44.95 42.16 -20.86
N LEU A 352 -45.36 40.91 -21.11
CA LEU A 352 -46.59 40.65 -21.85
C LEU A 352 -47.80 41.00 -20.97
N VAL A 353 -48.60 41.95 -21.42
CA VAL A 353 -49.82 42.42 -20.74
C VAL A 353 -50.98 42.56 -21.73
N GLY A 354 -52.21 42.53 -21.22
CA GLY A 354 -53.42 42.59 -22.03
C GLY A 354 -53.48 41.49 -23.08
N GLN A 355 -53.82 41.83 -24.32
CA GLN A 355 -53.94 40.86 -25.42
C GLN A 355 -52.59 40.21 -25.81
N HIS A 356 -51.46 40.85 -25.49
CA HIS A 356 -50.14 40.29 -25.77
C HIS A 356 -49.82 39.04 -24.94
N LEU A 357 -50.55 38.78 -23.85
CA LEU A 357 -50.44 37.54 -23.06
C LEU A 357 -50.72 36.27 -23.88
N PHE A 358 -51.48 36.40 -24.98
CA PHE A 358 -51.87 35.30 -25.85
C PHE A 358 -51.09 35.28 -27.17
N ALA A 359 -50.14 36.20 -27.35
CA ALA A 359 -49.32 36.26 -28.55
C ALA A 359 -48.40 35.02 -28.63
N ARG A 360 -48.28 34.45 -29.83
CA ARG A 360 -47.29 33.40 -30.09
C ARG A 360 -45.91 34.05 -30.23
N CYS A 361 -44.85 33.33 -29.87
CA CYS A 361 -43.47 33.85 -29.89
C CYS A 361 -43.12 34.47 -31.25
N LEU A 362 -43.42 33.79 -32.36
CA LEU A 362 -43.12 34.26 -33.71
C LEU A 362 -44.03 35.39 -34.21
N SER A 363 -45.09 35.76 -33.48
CA SER A 363 -45.86 36.96 -33.79
C SER A 363 -45.05 38.24 -33.54
N CYS A 364 -44.02 38.17 -32.69
CA CYS A 364 -43.13 39.30 -32.39
C CYS A 364 -41.66 39.00 -32.76
N HIS A 365 -41.22 37.76 -32.61
CA HIS A 365 -39.85 37.33 -32.90
C HIS A 365 -39.72 36.75 -34.31
N GLU A 366 -39.82 37.63 -35.30
CA GLU A 366 -39.71 37.25 -36.71
C GLU A 366 -38.37 36.54 -37.02
N ASN A 367 -38.41 35.55 -37.89
CA ASN A 367 -37.23 34.78 -38.34
C ASN A 367 -36.38 34.21 -37.19
N ASN A 368 -37.00 33.86 -36.05
CA ASN A 368 -36.31 33.42 -34.84
C ASN A 368 -35.34 34.42 -34.23
N ARG A 369 -35.53 35.71 -34.50
CA ARG A 369 -34.73 36.76 -33.89
C ARG A 369 -35.40 37.25 -32.61
N PHE A 370 -34.92 36.72 -31.48
CA PHE A 370 -35.40 37.09 -30.15
C PHE A 370 -34.74 38.37 -29.60
N ALA A 371 -33.53 38.70 -30.07
CA ALA A 371 -32.79 39.87 -29.62
C ALA A 371 -33.07 41.11 -30.51
N GLY A 372 -33.39 42.23 -29.84
CA GLY A 372 -33.63 43.51 -30.50
C GLY A 372 -35.00 43.61 -31.18
N THR A 373 -35.97 42.77 -30.77
CA THR A 373 -37.37 42.97 -31.14
C THR A 373 -37.82 44.34 -30.66
N PRO A 374 -38.38 45.20 -31.55
CA PRO A 374 -38.89 46.49 -31.16
C PRO A 374 -39.96 46.36 -30.06
N THR A 375 -39.96 47.31 -29.12
CA THR A 375 -40.89 47.32 -27.99
C THR A 375 -41.88 48.48 -28.05
N ASP A 376 -41.70 49.40 -29.01
CA ASP A 376 -42.64 50.49 -29.23
C ASP A 376 -43.84 50.02 -30.06
N CYS A 377 -45.03 50.53 -29.72
CA CYS A 377 -46.28 50.11 -30.33
C CYS A 377 -46.28 50.28 -31.85
N TYR A 378 -45.77 51.42 -32.34
CA TYR A 378 -45.80 51.77 -33.75
C TYR A 378 -44.93 50.83 -34.61
N SER A 379 -43.76 50.41 -34.13
CA SER A 379 -42.90 49.50 -34.90
C SER A 379 -43.56 48.15 -35.19
N CYS A 380 -44.44 47.67 -34.31
CA CYS A 380 -45.19 46.43 -34.51
C CYS A 380 -46.56 46.66 -35.17
N HIS A 381 -47.27 47.73 -34.80
CA HIS A 381 -48.63 48.04 -35.26
C HIS A 381 -48.67 49.16 -36.30
N ARG A 382 -47.60 49.31 -37.09
CA ARG A 382 -47.51 50.33 -38.15
C ARG A 382 -48.68 50.20 -39.13
N GLU A 383 -48.94 48.98 -39.62
CA GLU A 383 -50.04 48.76 -40.57
C GLU A 383 -51.40 49.09 -39.95
N ASP A 384 -51.62 48.77 -38.68
CA ASP A 384 -52.87 49.13 -37.98
C ASP A 384 -53.01 50.65 -37.88
N TYR A 385 -51.92 51.36 -37.52
CA TYR A 385 -51.88 52.82 -37.44
C TYR A 385 -52.17 53.48 -38.80
N GLU A 386 -51.48 53.03 -39.85
CA GLU A 386 -51.58 53.60 -41.20
C GLU A 386 -52.93 53.32 -41.86
N ASN A 387 -53.56 52.19 -41.56
CA ASN A 387 -54.83 51.78 -42.17
C ASN A 387 -56.08 52.19 -41.37
N THR A 388 -55.92 52.83 -40.20
CA THR A 388 -57.08 53.27 -39.41
C THR A 388 -57.76 54.47 -40.10
N THR A 389 -59.07 54.37 -40.35
CA THR A 389 -59.85 55.44 -41.02
C THR A 389 -60.83 56.17 -40.11
N ASP A 390 -61.01 55.75 -38.85
CA ASP A 390 -61.97 56.36 -37.92
C ASP A 390 -61.49 56.35 -36.45
N PRO A 391 -60.92 57.46 -35.93
CA PRO A 391 -60.41 58.61 -36.69
C PRO A 391 -59.19 58.24 -37.53
N ASP A 392 -59.01 58.89 -38.69
CA ASP A 392 -57.83 58.68 -39.53
C ASP A 392 -56.57 59.23 -38.84
N HIS A 393 -55.72 58.33 -38.36
CA HIS A 393 -54.54 58.69 -37.57
C HIS A 393 -53.49 59.45 -38.41
N GLN A 394 -53.33 59.09 -39.68
CA GLN A 394 -52.36 59.73 -40.58
C GLN A 394 -52.84 61.12 -41.01
N ALA A 395 -54.09 61.24 -41.47
CA ALA A 395 -54.64 62.50 -41.96
C ALA A 395 -54.74 63.57 -40.86
N LEU A 396 -54.95 63.15 -39.62
CA LEU A 396 -55.06 64.04 -38.46
C LEU A 396 -53.72 64.24 -37.72
N GLY A 397 -52.64 63.59 -38.16
CA GLY A 397 -51.30 63.78 -37.60
C GLY A 397 -51.17 63.35 -36.15
N PHE A 398 -51.80 62.23 -35.76
CA PHE A 398 -51.66 61.69 -34.41
C PHE A 398 -50.19 61.27 -34.11
N PRO A 399 -49.78 61.24 -32.84
CA PRO A 399 -48.46 60.76 -32.47
C PRO A 399 -48.39 59.22 -32.50
N THR A 400 -47.18 58.68 -32.68
CA THR A 400 -46.90 57.24 -32.66
C THR A 400 -46.70 56.66 -31.25
N THR A 401 -46.82 57.49 -30.22
CA THR A 401 -46.92 57.09 -28.81
C THR A 401 -48.35 56.63 -28.51
N CYS A 402 -48.68 55.42 -28.97
CA CYS A 402 -50.03 54.86 -28.94
C CYS A 402 -50.61 54.78 -27.51
N GLU A 403 -49.76 54.62 -26.50
CA GLU A 403 -50.11 54.53 -25.08
C GLU A 403 -50.80 55.79 -24.53
N LEU A 404 -50.75 56.92 -25.24
CA LEU A 404 -51.50 58.12 -24.88
C LEU A 404 -53.02 57.94 -25.03
N CYS A 405 -53.45 57.01 -25.89
CA CYS A 405 -54.87 56.84 -26.24
C CYS A 405 -55.34 55.39 -26.17
N HIS A 406 -54.43 54.43 -26.35
CA HIS A 406 -54.72 53.00 -26.41
C HIS A 406 -54.08 52.25 -25.24
N THR A 407 -54.70 51.13 -24.84
CA THR A 407 -54.12 50.20 -23.88
C THR A 407 -53.91 48.84 -24.55
N PRO A 408 -52.98 48.01 -24.03
CA PRO A 408 -52.78 46.65 -24.51
C PRO A 408 -54.02 45.74 -24.40
N ASP A 409 -55.06 46.15 -23.69
CA ASP A 409 -56.30 45.38 -23.49
C ASP A 409 -57.28 45.51 -24.66
N GLY A 410 -57.21 46.59 -25.44
CA GLY A 410 -58.11 46.85 -26.56
C GLY A 410 -57.82 48.14 -27.34
N TRP A 411 -58.11 48.10 -28.66
CA TRP A 411 -57.86 49.19 -29.61
C TRP A 411 -59.11 50.02 -29.98
N ARG A 412 -60.26 49.82 -29.32
CA ARG A 412 -61.48 50.56 -29.67
C ARG A 412 -61.53 51.92 -28.95
N ASN A 413 -61.94 52.96 -29.68
CA ASN A 413 -62.30 54.31 -29.23
C ASN A 413 -61.87 54.76 -27.80
N GLY A 414 -60.58 55.11 -27.63
CA GLY A 414 -60.13 55.93 -26.50
C GLY A 414 -60.34 55.32 -25.12
N ASP A 415 -60.06 54.02 -24.98
CA ASP A 415 -60.23 53.23 -23.75
C ASP A 415 -59.21 53.56 -22.63
N ALA A 416 -58.36 54.59 -22.79
CA ALA A 416 -57.52 55.09 -21.72
C ALA A 416 -58.39 55.60 -20.53
N PRO A 417 -58.00 55.36 -19.26
CA PRO A 417 -58.68 55.92 -18.10
C PRO A 417 -58.51 57.44 -18.10
N GLY A 418 -59.47 58.16 -18.70
CA GLY A 418 -59.42 59.61 -18.88
C GLY A 418 -60.16 60.18 -20.09
N GLY A 419 -60.63 59.32 -21.02
CA GLY A 419 -61.65 59.63 -22.03
C GLY A 419 -61.70 61.06 -22.61
N LEU A 420 -60.86 61.37 -23.60
CA LEU A 420 -61.16 62.45 -24.54
C LEU A 420 -62.21 61.94 -25.55
N ARG A 421 -63.49 62.06 -25.18
CA ARG A 421 -64.60 61.80 -26.11
C ARG A 421 -64.67 62.92 -27.16
N ARG A 422 -65.00 62.55 -28.40
CA ARG A 422 -65.25 63.47 -29.51
C ARG A 422 -66.23 64.58 -29.12
N GLY A 423 -65.81 65.81 -29.35
CA GLY A 423 -66.66 66.99 -29.29
C GLY A 423 -66.05 68.13 -28.48
N ASN A 424 -64.89 68.64 -28.89
CA ASN A 424 -64.54 70.04 -28.70
C ASN A 424 -63.35 70.39 -29.61
N THR A 425 -63.58 71.29 -30.55
CA THR A 425 -62.57 72.00 -31.33
C THR A 425 -61.54 72.65 -30.40
N PRO A 426 -60.24 72.71 -30.76
CA PRO A 426 -59.23 73.31 -29.92
C PRO A 426 -59.37 74.84 -29.95
N VAL A 427 -59.82 75.43 -28.84
CA VAL A 427 -59.52 76.83 -28.53
C VAL A 427 -58.18 76.84 -27.84
N GLY A 428 -57.25 77.60 -28.42
CA GLY A 428 -55.82 77.53 -28.11
C GLY A 428 -55.45 77.84 -26.66
N LEU A 429 -54.30 77.28 -26.26
CA LEU A 429 -53.51 77.72 -25.13
C LEU A 429 -52.02 77.59 -25.49
N PRO A 430 -51.19 78.64 -25.30
CA PRO A 430 -49.76 78.52 -25.10
C PRO A 430 -49.47 78.55 -23.57
N PRO A 431 -48.19 78.56 -23.15
CA PRO A 431 -47.33 77.43 -22.80
C PRO A 431 -47.15 77.28 -21.27
N GLU A 432 -46.35 76.29 -20.85
CA GLU A 432 -45.76 76.05 -19.51
C GLU A 432 -46.35 74.91 -18.65
N GLY A 433 -45.43 74.10 -18.10
CA GLY A 433 -45.60 73.46 -16.79
C GLY A 433 -45.86 71.96 -16.79
N ILE A 434 -44.82 71.15 -17.01
CA ILE A 434 -44.79 69.73 -16.62
C ILE A 434 -44.71 69.64 -15.08
N PRO A 435 -45.64 68.95 -14.38
CA PRO A 435 -45.38 68.52 -13.01
C PRO A 435 -44.64 67.18 -13.05
N ARG A 436 -43.44 67.17 -12.47
CA ARG A 436 -42.69 65.97 -12.10
C ARG A 436 -43.51 65.17 -11.08
N LEU A 437 -43.75 63.89 -11.37
CA LEU A 437 -44.12 62.89 -10.36
C LEU A 437 -42.88 62.05 -10.04
N LEU A 438 -42.22 62.44 -8.95
CA LEU A 438 -41.32 61.58 -8.20
C LEU A 438 -42.13 60.83 -7.13
N ASP A 439 -41.62 59.64 -6.83
CA ASP A 439 -41.84 58.80 -5.65
C ASP A 439 -43.07 57.88 -5.60
N ARG A 440 -42.80 56.60 -5.89
CA ARG A 440 -42.79 55.59 -4.82
C ARG A 440 -41.87 54.41 -5.15
N VAL A 441 -40.77 54.38 -4.40
CA VAL A 441 -39.87 53.24 -4.23
C VAL A 441 -40.64 52.06 -3.62
N ARG A 442 -40.69 50.95 -4.36
CA ARG A 442 -40.39 49.59 -3.88
C ARG A 442 -39.86 48.77 -5.02
#